data_AF-A0A358M8V2-F1
#
_entry.id   AF-A0A358M8V2-F1
#
_cell.length_a   1.000
_cell.length_b   1.000
_cell.length_c   1.000
_cell.angle_alpha   90.00
_cell.angle_beta   90.00
_cell.angle_gamma   90.00
#
_symmetry.space_group_name_H-M   'P 1'
#
loop_
_entity.id
_entity.type
_entity.pdbx_description
1 polymer ?
#
loop_
_entity_poly.entity_id
_entity_poly.type
_entity_poly.pdbx_seq_one_letter_code
_entity_poly.pdbx_strand_id
1 'polypeptide(L)'
;AQAVEQSGLRAGDNIDSARFGVYIGSGIGGMTTFMNEAYKLKDSGPRKVSPFFVPMMIANMAAGTVAIRYAAKGPCLPVVTACATGTHSIGEAFHAIRHGYA
;
A
#
# COMPACT_ATOMS: atom_id res chain seq x y z
N ALA A 1 1.28 -12.55 3.67
CA ALA A 1 1.07 -13.74 2.84
C ALA A 1 -0.26 -14.40 3.18
N GLN A 2 -0.54 -14.61 4.47
CA GLN A 2 -1.81 -15.13 5.04
C GLN A 2 -3.08 -14.95 4.18
N ALA A 3 -3.53 -13.72 3.90
CA ALA A 3 -4.80 -13.50 3.20
C ALA A 3 -4.84 -14.01 1.73
N VAL A 4 -3.73 -13.90 0.98
CA VAL A 4 -3.66 -14.37 -0.41
C VAL A 4 -3.61 -15.90 -0.45
N GLU A 5 -2.90 -16.52 0.49
CA GLU A 5 -2.85 -17.98 0.61
C GLU A 5 -4.22 -18.56 0.98
N GLN A 6 -4.92 -17.94 1.92
CA GLN A 6 -6.26 -18.36 2.35
C GLN A 6 -7.32 -18.23 1.26
N SER A 7 -7.23 -17.23 0.38
CA SER A 7 -8.19 -17.05 -0.71
C SER A 7 -7.92 -17.96 -1.91
N GLY A 8 -6.70 -18.50 -2.02
CA GLY A 8 -6.26 -19.27 -3.18
C GLY A 8 -6.08 -18.45 -4.46
N LEU A 9 -6.12 -17.11 -4.38
CA LEU A 9 -5.99 -16.24 -5.54
C LEU A 9 -4.54 -16.18 -6.04
N ARG A 10 -4.38 -16.30 -7.36
CA ARG A 10 -3.10 -16.29 -8.07
C ARG A 10 -3.25 -15.49 -9.36
N ALA A 11 -2.62 -14.32 -9.39
CA ALA A 11 -2.67 -13.40 -10.52
C ALA A 11 -2.12 -14.05 -11.80
N GLY A 12 -2.89 -13.98 -12.89
CA GLY A 12 -2.57 -14.60 -14.17
C GLY A 12 -2.88 -16.10 -14.27
N ASP A 13 -3.29 -16.75 -13.17
CA ASP A 13 -3.71 -18.15 -13.14
C ASP A 13 -5.24 -18.23 -13.02
N ASN A 14 -5.79 -17.91 -11.84
CA ASN A 14 -7.23 -17.99 -11.57
C ASN A 14 -7.90 -16.62 -11.33
N ILE A 15 -7.14 -15.53 -11.45
CA ILE A 15 -7.65 -14.16 -11.49
C ILE A 15 -6.84 -13.34 -12.48
N ASP A 16 -7.50 -12.56 -13.33
CA ASP A 16 -6.81 -11.62 -14.22
C ASP A 16 -6.07 -10.56 -13.40
N SER A 17 -4.77 -10.42 -13.64
CA SER A 17 -3.94 -9.40 -13.00
C SER A 17 -4.53 -7.99 -13.12
N ALA A 18 -5.14 -7.63 -14.26
CA ALA A 18 -5.72 -6.31 -14.48
C ALA A 18 -7.02 -6.07 -13.68
N ARG A 19 -7.63 -7.15 -13.19
CA ARG A 19 -8.82 -7.15 -12.33
C ARG A 19 -8.44 -7.26 -10.84
N PHE A 20 -7.26 -7.78 -10.55
CA PHE A 20 -6.77 -7.90 -9.18
C PHE A 20 -6.23 -6.55 -8.69
N GLY A 21 -7.00 -5.87 -7.84
CA GLY A 21 -6.65 -4.58 -7.22
C GLY A 21 -6.15 -4.70 -5.77
N VAL A 22 -5.53 -3.63 -5.27
CA VAL A 22 -5.02 -3.50 -3.91
C VAL A 22 -5.49 -2.18 -3.28
N TYR A 23 -6.26 -2.29 -2.21
CA TYR A 23 -6.73 -1.17 -1.39
C TYR A 23 -6.17 -1.33 0.02
N ILE A 24 -5.03 -0.69 0.28
CA ILE A 24 -4.35 -0.75 1.58
C ILE A 24 -3.94 0.66 1.99
N GLY A 25 -4.56 1.14 3.06
CA GLY A 25 -4.31 2.44 3.63
C GLY A 25 -3.54 2.38 4.95
N SER A 26 -2.85 3.48 5.28
CA SER A 26 -2.33 3.77 6.61
C SER A 26 -2.63 5.23 6.94
N GLY A 27 -3.13 5.49 8.14
CA GLY A 27 -3.49 6.84 8.57
C GLY A 27 -2.31 7.81 8.59
N ILE A 28 -1.10 7.33 8.89
CA ILE A 28 0.09 8.18 9.07
C ILE A 28 1.34 7.68 8.32
N GLY A 29 1.26 6.52 7.65
CA GLY A 29 2.41 5.91 6.99
C GLY A 29 3.51 5.51 7.98
N GLY A 30 4.76 5.58 7.54
CA GLY A 30 5.95 5.20 8.30
C GLY A 30 6.47 6.32 9.20
N MET A 31 5.73 6.70 10.25
CA MET A 31 6.10 7.80 11.14
C MET A 31 7.47 7.59 11.82
N THR A 32 7.80 6.36 12.21
CA THR A 32 9.12 6.02 12.77
C THR A 32 10.24 6.29 11.76
N THR A 33 10.03 5.94 10.49
CA THR A 33 10.98 6.25 9.41
C THR A 33 11.15 7.76 9.26
N PHE A 34 10.05 8.52 9.25
CA PHE A 34 10.10 9.97 9.18
C PHE A 34 10.97 10.57 10.29
N MET A 35 10.72 10.18 11.54
CA MET A 35 11.48 10.71 12.68
C MET A 35 12.97 10.37 12.57
N ASN A 36 13.30 9.12 12.24
CA ASN A 36 14.69 8.68 12.12
C ASN A 36 15.44 9.41 11.01
N GLU A 37 14.82 9.57 9.84
CA GLU A 37 15.44 10.27 8.70
C GLU A 37 15.51 11.79 8.92
N ALA A 38 14.54 12.38 9.64
CA ALA A 38 14.60 13.77 10.05
C ALA A 38 15.76 14.05 11.03
N TYR A 39 15.99 13.17 12.00
CA TYR A 39 17.15 13.29 12.89
C TYR A 39 18.48 13.14 12.12
N LYS A 40 18.59 12.18 11.20
CA LYS A 40 19.77 12.04 10.34
C LYS A 40 20.03 13.31 9.51
N LEU A 41 18.99 13.89 8.94
CA LEU A 41 19.08 15.13 8.18
C LEU A 41 19.60 16.28 9.06
N LYS A 42 18.99 16.45 10.25
CA LYS A 42 19.35 17.49 11.21
C LYS A 42 20.78 17.35 11.71
N ASP A 43 21.18 16.14 12.13
CA ASP A 43 22.41 15.92 12.87
C ASP A 43 23.61 15.60 11.97
N SER A 44 23.38 15.13 10.74
CA SER A 44 24.46 14.64 9.85
C SER A 44 24.31 15.07 8.38
N GLY A 45 23.31 15.90 8.08
CA GLY A 45 23.11 16.48 6.75
C GLY A 45 22.45 15.54 5.73
N PRO A 46 22.10 16.06 4.54
CA PRO A 46 21.24 15.38 3.58
C PRO A 46 21.84 14.10 2.99
N ARG A 47 23.17 13.97 2.93
CA ARG A 47 23.85 12.77 2.43
C ARG A 47 23.62 11.52 3.29
N LYS A 48 23.15 11.68 4.54
CA LYS A 48 22.85 10.56 5.44
C LYS A 48 21.40 10.09 5.38
N VAL A 49 20.53 10.83 4.69
CA VAL A 49 19.14 10.41 4.47
C VAL A 49 19.13 9.23 3.51
N SER A 50 18.39 8.18 3.86
CA SER A 50 18.26 6.97 3.05
C SER A 50 17.58 7.28 1.71
N PRO A 51 18.06 6.72 0.58
CA PRO A 51 17.32 6.80 -0.69
C PRO A 51 15.96 6.10 -0.61
N PHE A 52 15.77 5.22 0.38
CA PHE A 52 14.50 4.55 0.65
C PHE A 52 13.60 5.31 1.62
N PHE A 53 13.98 6.52 2.04
CA PHE A 53 13.18 7.33 2.97
C PHE A 53 11.72 7.45 2.49
N VAL A 54 11.52 7.97 1.27
CA VAL A 54 10.17 8.15 0.72
C VAL A 54 9.44 6.81 0.60
N PRO A 55 10.00 5.76 -0.05
CA PRO A 55 9.37 4.44 -0.11
C PRO A 55 8.93 3.83 1.24
N MET A 56 9.73 4.03 2.30
CA MET A 56 9.45 3.49 3.63
C MET A 56 8.50 4.35 4.47
N MET A 57 8.29 5.62 4.10
CA MET A 57 7.48 6.57 4.86
C MET A 57 6.09 6.75 4.24
N ILE A 58 6.01 6.92 2.93
CA ILE A 58 4.78 7.36 2.26
C ILE A 58 3.68 6.29 2.36
N ALA A 59 2.46 6.71 2.70
CA ALA A 59 1.36 5.78 3.02
C ALA A 59 0.98 4.85 1.84
N ASN A 60 1.18 5.29 0.60
CA ASN A 60 0.78 4.53 -0.59
C ASN A 60 1.64 3.31 -0.89
N MET A 61 2.83 3.22 -0.31
CA MET A 61 3.73 2.10 -0.55
C MET A 61 3.26 0.81 0.10
N ALA A 62 2.38 0.88 1.10
CA ALA A 62 1.71 -0.32 1.62
C ALA A 62 0.89 -1.02 0.52
N ALA A 63 0.11 -0.28 -0.26
CA ALA A 63 -0.61 -0.82 -1.42
C ALA A 63 0.36 -1.21 -2.54
N GLY A 64 1.31 -0.34 -2.89
CA GLY A 64 2.24 -0.57 -4.00
C GLY A 64 3.13 -1.81 -3.83
N THR A 65 3.71 -2.00 -2.64
CA THR A 65 4.56 -3.18 -2.36
C THR A 65 3.78 -4.49 -2.39
N VAL A 66 2.53 -4.49 -1.90
CA VAL A 66 1.64 -5.65 -2.00
C VAL A 66 1.26 -5.92 -3.46
N ALA A 67 0.95 -4.87 -4.23
CA ALA A 67 0.61 -5.00 -5.64
C ALA A 67 1.76 -5.63 -6.46
N ILE A 68 2.98 -5.13 -6.26
CA ILE A 68 4.20 -5.68 -6.87
C ILE A 68 4.38 -7.15 -6.48
N ARG A 69 4.26 -7.46 -5.18
CA ARG A 69 4.51 -8.82 -4.66
C ARG A 69 3.56 -9.87 -5.23
N TYR A 70 2.31 -9.52 -5.50
CA TYR A 70 1.30 -10.47 -5.97
C TYR A 70 0.87 -10.24 -7.43
N ALA A 71 1.64 -9.46 -8.20
CA ALA A 71 1.35 -9.14 -9.59
C ALA A 71 -0.10 -8.64 -9.82
N ALA A 72 -0.62 -7.89 -8.84
CA ALA A 72 -1.90 -7.21 -8.92
C ALA A 72 -1.73 -5.93 -9.73
N LYS A 73 -2.40 -5.85 -10.88
CA LYS A 73 -2.28 -4.77 -11.87
C LYS A 73 -3.58 -3.99 -12.05
N GLY A 74 -4.61 -4.29 -11.26
CA GLY A 74 -5.83 -3.49 -11.18
C GLY A 74 -5.63 -2.22 -10.35
N PRO A 75 -6.72 -1.60 -9.86
CA PRO A 75 -6.64 -0.40 -9.03
C PRO A 75 -5.72 -0.59 -7.81
N CYS A 76 -4.76 0.31 -7.62
CA CYS A 76 -3.82 0.29 -6.50
C CYS A 76 -3.88 1.62 -5.75
N LEU A 77 -4.68 1.67 -4.68
CA LEU A 77 -5.05 2.92 -4.03
C LEU A 77 -4.83 2.88 -2.50
N PRO A 78 -4.28 3.97 -1.93
CA PRO A 78 -4.17 4.15 -0.49
C PRO A 78 -5.32 5.01 0.04
N VAL A 79 -6.32 4.38 0.65
CA VAL A 79 -7.35 5.15 1.35
C VAL A 79 -6.74 5.71 2.64
N VAL A 80 -6.94 6.99 2.95
CA VAL A 80 -6.40 7.61 4.17
C VAL A 80 -7.47 8.51 4.77
N THR A 81 -8.11 8.02 5.84
CA THR A 81 -9.19 8.71 6.54
C THR A 81 -9.07 8.48 8.05
N ALA A 82 -7.86 8.71 8.59
CA ALA A 82 -7.53 8.51 10.00
C ALA A 82 -7.99 7.13 10.52
N CYS A 83 -8.73 7.08 11.63
CA CYS A 83 -9.21 5.83 12.24
C CYS A 83 -10.14 5.01 11.32
N ALA A 84 -10.83 5.65 10.38
CA ALA A 84 -11.73 5.00 9.42
C ALA A 84 -11.00 4.44 8.20
N THR A 85 -9.67 4.56 8.13
CA THR A 85 -8.87 4.13 6.96
C THR A 85 -9.14 2.67 6.58
N GLY A 86 -9.18 1.78 7.56
CA GLY A 86 -9.44 0.35 7.31
C GLY A 86 -10.84 0.10 6.75
N THR A 87 -11.88 0.71 7.35
CA THR A 87 -13.27 0.52 6.92
C THR A 87 -13.52 1.14 5.54
N HIS A 88 -12.99 2.34 5.26
CA HIS A 88 -13.10 2.92 3.93
C HIS A 88 -12.28 2.15 2.88
N SER A 89 -11.11 1.58 3.22
CA SER A 89 -10.37 0.73 2.28
C SER A 89 -11.22 -0.45 1.79
N ILE A 90 -11.96 -1.09 2.72
CA ILE A 90 -12.89 -2.18 2.39
C ILE A 90 -14.08 -1.67 1.56
N GLY A 91 -14.66 -0.52 1.93
CA GLY A 91 -15.78 0.09 1.20
C GLY A 91 -15.41 0.47 -0.24
N GLU A 92 -14.26 1.10 -0.44
CA GLU A 92 -13.74 1.45 -1.76
C GLU A 92 -13.45 0.21 -2.61
N ALA A 93 -12.83 -0.82 -2.03
CA ALA A 93 -12.60 -2.08 -2.73
C ALA A 93 -13.92 -2.76 -3.15
N PHE A 94 -14.92 -2.73 -2.27
CA PHE A 94 -16.26 -3.23 -2.56
C PHE A 94 -16.92 -2.47 -3.72
N HIS A 95 -16.84 -1.13 -3.73
CA HIS A 95 -17.35 -0.32 -4.82
C HIS A 95 -16.60 -0.55 -6.13
N ALA A 96 -15.28 -0.76 -6.07
CA ALA A 96 -14.48 -1.10 -7.23
C ALA A 96 -14.95 -2.43 -7.88
N ILE A 97 -15.20 -3.44 -7.06
CA ILE A 97 -15.75 -4.73 -7.54
C ILE A 97 -17.15 -4.54 -8.10
N ARG A 98 -18.04 -3.87 -7.35
CA ARG A 98 -19.43 -3.64 -7.75
C ARG A 98 -19.54 -2.90 -9.08
N HIS A 99 -18.71 -1.90 -9.31
CA HIS A 99 -18.74 -1.08 -10.52
C HIS A 99 -17.91 -1.67 -11.68
N GLY A 100 -17.27 -2.83 -11.48
CA GLY A 100 -16.49 -3.48 -12.52
C GLY A 100 -15.14 -2.82 -12.79
N TYR A 101 -14.55 -2.12 -11.82
CA TYR A 101 -13.17 -1.64 -11.89
C TYR A 101 -12.14 -2.70 -11.44
N ALA A 102 -12.54 -3.59 -10.54
CA ALA A 102 -11.77 -4.74 -10.05
C ALA A 102 -12.60 -6.03 -10.16
#